data_AF-A0A378I2J2-F1
#
_entry.id   AF-A0A378I2J2-F1
#
_cell.length_a   1.000
_cell.length_b   1.000
_cell.length_c   1.000
_cell.angle_alpha   90.00
_cell.angle_beta   90.00
_cell.angle_gamma   90.00
#
_symmetry.space_group_name_H-M   'P 1'
#
loop_
_entity.id
_entity.type
_entity.pdbx_description
1 polymer ?
#
loop_
_entity_poly.entity_id
_entity_poly.type
_entity_poly.pdbx_seq_one_letter_code
_entity_poly.pdbx_strand_id
1 'polypeptide(L)'
;MLKKNVVFLIIGITGSLISLIGLTQAHAAFFYVIGSTLLLCTASHFKLLYFIALELILVAGHGAKLLGIGSILQVAIPILLCVQLAVFYLLSGWLNNIYLMIGIAGIATLSIGLSYEDQWIFFIGSTAIAIFAYYYAYKKPVALIWAVMNTIFAITAIVKIIIYR
;
A
#
# COMPACT_ATOMS: atom_id res chain seq x y z
N MET A 1 -9.39 22.17 -21.14
CA MET A 1 -10.15 21.17 -20.36
C MET A 1 -9.26 19.94 -20.17
N LEU A 2 -8.77 19.67 -18.95
CA LEU A 2 -7.94 18.48 -18.70
C LEU A 2 -8.79 17.22 -18.90
N LYS A 3 -8.28 16.22 -19.64
CA LYS A 3 -8.95 14.91 -19.76
C LYS A 3 -9.09 14.29 -18.37
N LYS A 4 -10.27 13.77 -18.03
CA LYS A 4 -10.60 13.17 -16.71
C LYS A 4 -9.50 12.23 -16.19
N ASN A 5 -8.93 11.40 -17.07
CA ASN A 5 -7.86 10.46 -16.71
C ASN A 5 -6.58 11.15 -16.21
N VAL A 6 -6.23 12.31 -16.78
CA VAL A 6 -5.04 13.07 -16.35
C VAL A 6 -5.24 13.64 -14.95
N VAL A 7 -6.45 14.10 -14.64
CA VAL A 7 -6.78 14.60 -13.29
C VAL A 7 -6.59 13.50 -12.25
N PHE A 8 -7.15 12.31 -12.47
CA PHE A 8 -6.98 11.18 -11.55
C PHE A 8 -5.54 10.68 -11.46
N LEU A 9 -4.77 10.76 -12.56
CA LEU A 9 -3.35 10.42 -12.52
C LEU A 9 -2.55 11.42 -11.66
N ILE A 10 -2.82 12.72 -11.79
CA ILE A 10 -2.23 13.76 -10.93
C ILE A 10 -2.61 13.52 -9.47
N ILE A 11 -3.88 13.21 -9.18
CA ILE A 11 -4.33 12.87 -7.82
C ILE A 11 -3.52 11.69 -7.26
N GLY A 12 -3.29 10.64 -8.04
CA GLY A 12 -2.52 9.48 -7.61
C GLY A 12 -1.04 9.81 -7.36
N ILE A 13 -0.42 10.60 -8.23
CA ILE A 13 0.96 11.07 -8.03
C ILE A 13 1.06 11.92 -6.76
N THR A 14 0.12 12.86 -6.55
CA THR A 14 0.06 13.67 -5.34
C THR A 14 -0.13 12.80 -4.10
N GLY A 15 -1.02 11.82 -4.14
CA GLY A 15 -1.24 10.86 -3.05
C GLY A 15 0.04 10.08 -2.71
N SER A 16 0.74 9.59 -3.73
CA SER A 16 2.05 8.93 -3.58
C SER A 16 3.08 9.84 -2.91
N LEU A 17 3.20 11.09 -3.37
CA LEU A 17 4.14 12.04 -2.79
C LEU A 17 3.83 12.35 -1.31
N ILE A 18 2.55 12.51 -0.96
CA ILE A 18 2.12 12.72 0.43
C ILE A 18 2.49 11.52 1.30
N SER A 19 2.24 10.29 0.83
CA SER A 19 2.63 9.07 1.54
C SER A 19 4.15 8.98 1.74
N LEU A 20 4.95 9.36 0.74
CA LEU A 20 6.41 9.39 0.84
C LEU A 20 6.91 10.44 1.84
N ILE A 21 6.30 11.63 1.87
CA ILE A 21 6.62 12.66 2.87
C ILE A 21 6.41 12.12 4.29
N GLY A 22 5.38 11.27 4.49
CA GLY A 22 5.09 10.61 5.75
C GLY A 22 6.28 9.88 6.39
N LEU A 23 7.24 9.37 5.60
CA LEU A 23 8.44 8.69 6.10
C LEU A 23 9.35 9.58 6.98
N THR A 24 9.22 10.90 6.83
CA THR A 24 10.08 11.91 7.48
C THR A 24 9.39 12.62 8.64
N GLN A 25 8.10 12.35 8.86
CA GLN A 25 7.28 13.13 9.78
C GLN A 25 7.04 12.38 11.08
N ALA A 26 7.02 13.10 12.20
CA ALA A 26 6.74 12.53 13.52
C ALA A 26 5.34 11.88 13.60
N HIS A 27 4.36 12.45 12.89
CA HIS A 27 2.99 11.95 12.81
C HIS A 27 2.70 11.31 11.44
N ALA A 28 3.51 10.31 11.06
CA ALA A 28 3.46 9.66 9.74
C ALA A 28 2.07 9.11 9.36
N ALA A 29 1.29 8.64 10.34
CA ALA A 29 -0.05 8.06 10.10
C ALA A 29 -1.01 9.03 9.40
N PHE A 30 -0.93 10.33 9.70
CA PHE A 30 -1.78 11.34 9.06
C PHE A 30 -1.51 11.45 7.56
N PHE A 31 -0.23 11.49 7.19
CA PHE A 31 0.21 11.53 5.80
C PHE A 31 -0.17 10.26 5.05
N TYR A 32 -0.01 9.08 5.68
CA TYR A 32 -0.41 7.83 5.05
C TYR A 32 -1.92 7.74 4.82
N VAL A 33 -2.78 8.20 5.75
CA VAL A 33 -4.23 8.19 5.53
C VAL A 33 -4.62 9.12 4.37
N ILE A 34 -4.09 10.33 4.33
CA ILE A 34 -4.39 11.28 3.24
C ILE A 34 -3.88 10.74 1.90
N GLY A 35 -2.61 10.32 1.85
CA GLY A 35 -2.00 9.78 0.65
C GLY A 35 -2.74 8.55 0.12
N SER A 36 -3.09 7.62 1.02
CA SER A 36 -3.85 6.42 0.68
C SER A 36 -5.26 6.74 0.18
N THR A 37 -5.92 7.75 0.75
CA THR A 37 -7.26 8.19 0.30
C THR A 37 -7.22 8.76 -1.14
N LEU A 38 -6.18 9.53 -1.48
CA LEU A 38 -6.00 10.05 -2.85
C LEU A 38 -5.63 8.93 -3.84
N LEU A 39 -4.78 7.99 -3.42
CA LEU A 39 -4.47 6.80 -4.21
C LEU A 39 -5.71 5.92 -4.41
N LEU A 40 -6.58 5.81 -3.40
CA LEU A 40 -7.85 5.07 -3.49
C LEU A 40 -8.79 5.68 -4.55
N CYS A 41 -8.89 7.01 -4.61
CA CYS A 41 -9.64 7.69 -5.67
C CYS A 41 -9.09 7.35 -7.06
N THR A 42 -7.77 7.30 -7.18
CA THR A 42 -7.09 6.93 -8.43
C THR A 42 -7.35 5.47 -8.80
N ALA A 43 -7.14 4.55 -7.86
CA ALA A 43 -7.39 3.12 -8.05
C ALA A 43 -8.85 2.84 -8.44
N SER A 44 -9.80 3.54 -7.80
CA SER A 44 -11.23 3.42 -8.09
C SER A 44 -11.58 3.90 -9.50
N HIS A 45 -11.07 5.06 -9.92
CA HIS A 45 -11.32 5.59 -11.26
C HIS A 45 -10.78 4.66 -12.36
N PHE A 46 -9.59 4.09 -12.16
CA PHE A 46 -8.97 3.16 -13.10
C PHE A 46 -9.38 1.68 -12.90
N LYS A 47 -10.29 1.40 -11.95
CA LYS A 47 -10.84 0.05 -11.63
C LYS A 47 -9.75 -0.96 -11.28
N LEU A 48 -8.80 -0.56 -10.46
CA LEU A 48 -7.63 -1.35 -10.07
C LEU A 48 -7.90 -2.09 -8.74
N LEU A 49 -8.68 -3.18 -8.78
CA LEU A 49 -9.23 -3.86 -7.58
C LEU A 49 -8.21 -4.16 -6.48
N TYR A 50 -7.05 -4.71 -6.83
CA TYR A 50 -6.00 -5.00 -5.85
C TYR A 50 -5.55 -3.72 -5.12
N PHE A 51 -5.34 -2.63 -5.86
CA PHE A 51 -4.88 -1.37 -5.30
C PHE A 51 -5.98 -0.67 -4.51
N ILE A 52 -7.26 -0.82 -4.91
CA ILE A 52 -8.39 -0.38 -4.08
C ILE A 52 -8.33 -1.08 -2.71
N ALA A 53 -8.11 -2.39 -2.68
CA ALA A 53 -8.02 -3.14 -1.44
C ALA A 53 -6.78 -2.73 -0.61
N LEU A 54 -5.61 -2.57 -1.24
CA LEU A 54 -4.39 -2.05 -0.60
C LEU A 54 -4.68 -0.74 0.13
N GLU A 55 -5.25 0.25 -0.57
CA GLU A 55 -5.47 1.57 0.01
C GLU A 55 -6.53 1.55 1.12
N LEU A 56 -7.59 0.76 0.98
CA LEU A 56 -8.58 0.59 2.05
C LEU A 56 -7.95 -0.02 3.31
N ILE A 57 -7.08 -1.02 3.13
CA ILE A 57 -6.39 -1.69 4.23
C ILE A 57 -5.42 -0.74 4.93
N LEU A 58 -4.66 0.05 4.17
CA LEU A 58 -3.74 1.06 4.72
C LEU A 58 -4.49 2.17 5.46
N VAL A 59 -5.60 2.67 4.90
CA VAL A 59 -6.46 3.65 5.57
C VAL A 59 -7.03 3.07 6.87
N ALA A 60 -7.47 1.81 6.87
CA ALA A 60 -7.99 1.17 8.09
C ALA A 60 -6.91 1.02 9.17
N GLY A 61 -5.72 0.54 8.81
CA GLY A 61 -4.60 0.36 9.74
C GLY A 61 -4.11 1.69 10.33
N HIS A 62 -3.83 2.69 9.48
CA HIS A 62 -3.38 3.99 9.96
C HIS A 62 -4.49 4.82 10.60
N GLY A 63 -5.73 4.67 10.14
CA GLY A 63 -6.91 5.27 10.76
C GLY A 63 -7.08 4.78 12.20
N ALA A 64 -6.88 3.47 12.44
CA ALA A 64 -6.87 2.92 13.79
C ALA A 64 -5.76 3.56 14.66
N LYS A 65 -4.55 3.78 14.12
CA LYS A 65 -3.46 4.48 14.82
C LYS A 65 -3.84 5.93 15.16
N LEU A 66 -4.47 6.67 14.24
CA LEU A 66 -4.93 8.04 14.47
C LEU A 66 -6.07 8.15 15.49
N LEU A 67 -6.94 7.14 15.57
CA LEU A 67 -8.02 7.06 16.55
C LEU A 67 -7.55 6.59 17.94
N GLY A 68 -6.24 6.39 18.14
CA GLY A 68 -5.69 5.93 19.42
C GLY A 68 -6.06 4.47 19.74
N ILE A 69 -6.41 3.68 18.73
CA ILE A 69 -6.74 2.26 18.90
C ILE A 69 -5.43 1.48 19.08
N GLY A 70 -5.38 0.58 20.06
CA GLY A 70 -4.16 -0.16 20.44
C GLY A 70 -3.51 -0.93 19.28
N SER A 71 -2.19 -1.16 19.38
CA SER A 71 -1.35 -1.78 18.34
C SER A 71 -1.84 -3.15 17.86
N ILE A 72 -2.45 -3.95 18.74
CA ILE A 72 -3.04 -5.25 18.39
C ILE A 72 -4.11 -5.10 17.31
N LEU A 73 -4.99 -4.11 17.44
CA LEU A 73 -6.06 -3.86 16.48
C LEU A 73 -5.53 -3.22 15.19
N GLN A 74 -4.49 -2.38 15.28
CA GLN A 74 -3.81 -1.81 14.11
C GLN A 74 -3.24 -2.89 13.18
N VAL A 75 -2.91 -4.06 13.72
CA VAL A 75 -2.40 -5.22 12.98
C VAL A 75 -3.52 -6.20 12.60
N ALA A 76 -4.39 -6.52 13.54
CA ALA A 76 -5.46 -7.49 13.33
C ALA A 76 -6.42 -7.05 12.20
N ILE A 77 -6.74 -5.75 12.13
CA ILE A 77 -7.65 -5.21 11.09
C ILE A 77 -7.06 -5.45 9.68
N PRO A 78 -5.83 -5.01 9.35
CA PRO A 78 -5.22 -5.31 8.07
C PRO A 78 -5.11 -6.80 7.74
N ILE A 79 -4.76 -7.65 8.72
CA ILE A 79 -4.65 -9.10 8.50
C ILE A 79 -6.01 -9.69 8.13
N LEU A 80 -7.07 -9.37 8.88
CA LEU A 80 -8.42 -9.87 8.59
C LEU A 80 -8.91 -9.42 7.22
N LEU A 81 -8.65 -8.16 6.84
CA LEU A 81 -8.98 -7.65 5.51
C LEU A 81 -8.16 -8.32 4.40
N CYS A 82 -6.90 -8.65 4.64
CA CYS A 82 -6.08 -9.44 3.71
C CYS A 82 -6.62 -10.87 3.53
N VAL A 83 -7.08 -11.50 4.62
CA VAL A 83 -7.74 -12.82 4.55
C VAL A 83 -9.03 -12.72 3.72
N GLN A 84 -9.85 -11.69 3.95
CA GLN A 84 -11.06 -11.45 3.14
C GLN A 84 -10.71 -11.24 1.65
N LEU A 85 -9.65 -10.48 1.36
CA LEU A 85 -9.17 -10.28 0.00
C LEU A 85 -8.68 -11.59 -0.66
N ALA A 86 -7.98 -12.42 0.10
CA ALA A 86 -7.54 -13.74 -0.37
C ALA A 86 -8.75 -14.65 -0.68
N VAL A 87 -9.73 -14.72 0.21
CA VAL A 87 -10.97 -15.47 -0.03
C VAL A 87 -11.72 -14.94 -1.25
N PHE A 88 -11.81 -13.61 -1.42
CA PHE A 88 -12.42 -12.99 -2.60
C PHE A 88 -11.72 -13.44 -3.90
N TYR A 89 -10.39 -13.44 -3.95
CA TYR A 89 -9.65 -13.86 -5.13
C TYR A 89 -9.67 -15.38 -5.36
N LEU A 90 -9.77 -16.17 -4.29
CA LEU A 90 -9.98 -17.62 -4.37
C LEU A 90 -11.33 -17.92 -5.04
N LEU A 91 -12.41 -17.33 -4.54
CA LEU A 91 -13.76 -17.51 -5.10
C LEU A 91 -13.89 -16.96 -6.52
N SER A 92 -13.09 -15.96 -6.87
CA SER A 92 -13.04 -15.40 -8.24
C SER A 92 -12.20 -16.24 -9.21
N GLY A 93 -11.45 -17.24 -8.74
CA GLY A 93 -10.57 -18.07 -9.57
C GLY A 93 -9.23 -17.43 -9.95
N TRP A 94 -8.87 -16.28 -9.36
CA TRP A 94 -7.66 -15.52 -9.68
C TRP A 94 -6.47 -15.83 -8.77
N LEU A 95 -6.67 -16.60 -7.69
CA LEU A 95 -5.63 -16.89 -6.70
C LEU A 95 -4.46 -17.73 -7.25
N ASN A 96 -4.62 -18.40 -8.39
CA ASN A 96 -3.55 -19.17 -9.04
C ASN A 96 -2.39 -18.29 -9.53
N ASN A 97 -2.56 -16.96 -9.54
CA ASN A 97 -1.50 -16.03 -9.90
C ASN A 97 -0.55 -15.81 -8.71
N ILE A 98 0.65 -16.38 -8.77
CA ILE A 98 1.67 -16.25 -7.72
C ILE A 98 2.03 -14.81 -7.38
N TYR A 99 2.04 -13.90 -8.37
CA TYR A 99 2.33 -12.48 -8.12
C TYR A 99 1.23 -11.83 -7.28
N LEU A 100 -0.04 -12.23 -7.48
CA LEU A 100 -1.15 -11.72 -6.68
C LEU A 100 -1.04 -12.21 -5.23
N MET A 101 -0.65 -13.46 -5.02
CA MET A 101 -0.40 -13.99 -3.67
C MET A 101 0.74 -13.24 -2.98
N ILE A 102 1.84 -12.99 -3.69
CA ILE A 102 2.95 -12.15 -3.20
C ILE A 102 2.42 -10.76 -2.83
N GLY A 103 1.59 -10.15 -3.68
CA GLY A 103 0.95 -8.87 -3.39
C GLY A 103 0.13 -8.89 -2.11
N ILE A 104 -0.80 -9.84 -1.94
CA ILE A 104 -1.65 -9.95 -0.75
C ILE A 104 -0.82 -10.15 0.52
N ALA A 105 0.18 -11.03 0.48
CA ALA A 105 1.12 -11.21 1.59
C ALA A 105 1.92 -9.92 1.85
N GLY A 106 2.27 -9.19 0.79
CA GLY A 106 2.90 -7.88 0.84
C GLY A 106 2.07 -6.83 1.57
N ILE A 107 0.75 -6.78 1.33
CA ILE A 107 -0.16 -5.87 2.06
C ILE A 107 -0.11 -6.17 3.56
N ALA A 108 -0.31 -7.44 3.94
CA ALA A 108 -0.31 -7.85 5.34
C ALA A 108 1.03 -7.52 6.03
N THR A 109 2.15 -7.88 5.39
CA THR A 109 3.49 -7.60 5.93
C THR A 109 3.78 -6.10 6.00
N LEU A 110 3.43 -5.32 4.97
CA LEU A 110 3.58 -3.86 4.99
C LEU A 110 2.83 -3.25 6.19
N SER A 111 1.58 -3.65 6.41
CA SER A 111 0.78 -3.17 7.54
C SER A 111 1.38 -3.55 8.89
N ILE A 112 1.88 -4.78 9.06
CA ILE A 112 2.57 -5.22 10.28
C ILE A 112 3.82 -4.37 10.54
N GLY A 113 4.65 -4.18 9.51
CA GLY A 113 5.87 -3.37 9.60
C GLY A 113 5.59 -1.92 9.99
N LEU A 114 4.47 -1.35 9.52
CA LEU A 114 4.03 0.00 9.89
C LEU A 114 3.51 0.09 11.34
N SER A 115 2.80 -0.94 11.82
CA SER A 115 2.24 -0.94 13.18
C SER A 115 3.29 -1.16 14.26
N TYR A 116 4.27 -2.04 14.02
CA TYR A 116 5.37 -2.30 14.96
C TYR A 116 6.62 -1.48 14.69
N GLU A 117 6.60 -0.64 13.65
CA GLU A 117 7.74 0.19 13.22
C GLU A 117 9.00 -0.64 12.86
N ASP A 118 8.79 -1.92 12.55
CA ASP A 118 9.83 -2.87 12.18
C ASP A 118 10.24 -2.67 10.71
N GLN A 119 11.48 -2.21 10.52
CA GLN A 119 12.01 -1.87 9.20
C GLN A 119 12.23 -3.09 8.31
N TRP A 120 12.54 -4.26 8.86
CA TRP A 120 12.71 -5.49 8.06
C TRP A 120 11.37 -5.96 7.50
N ILE A 121 10.34 -5.98 8.34
CA ILE A 121 8.99 -6.36 7.92
C ILE A 121 8.44 -5.33 6.92
N PHE A 122 8.64 -4.03 7.19
CA PHE A 122 8.24 -2.96 6.29
C PHE A 122 8.93 -3.06 4.92
N PHE A 123 10.24 -3.37 4.90
CA PHE A 123 10.99 -3.63 3.67
C PHE A 123 10.37 -4.77 2.86
N ILE A 124 10.16 -5.94 3.48
CA ILE A 124 9.60 -7.13 2.82
C ILE A 124 8.22 -6.82 2.21
N GLY A 125 7.34 -6.17 2.98
CA GLY A 125 6.01 -5.80 2.50
C GLY A 125 6.04 -4.84 1.32
N SER A 126 6.87 -3.80 1.42
CA SER A 126 7.05 -2.80 0.35
C SER A 126 7.57 -3.46 -0.93
N THR A 127 8.58 -4.34 -0.82
CA THR A 127 9.14 -5.06 -1.95
C THR A 127 8.10 -5.98 -2.60
N ALA A 128 7.32 -6.72 -1.82
CA ALA A 128 6.28 -7.61 -2.34
C ALA A 128 5.20 -6.85 -3.12
N ILE A 129 4.74 -5.71 -2.60
CA ILE A 129 3.79 -4.84 -3.31
C ILE A 129 4.41 -4.26 -4.58
N ALA A 130 5.67 -3.82 -4.54
CA ALA A 130 6.38 -3.30 -5.71
C ALA A 130 6.49 -4.36 -6.82
N ILE A 131 6.85 -5.60 -6.48
CA ILE A 131 6.94 -6.73 -7.43
C ILE A 131 5.58 -6.95 -8.11
N PHE A 132 4.51 -7.07 -7.32
CA PHE A 132 3.17 -7.24 -7.90
C PHE A 132 2.77 -6.04 -8.78
N ALA A 133 3.07 -4.82 -8.35
CA ALA A 133 2.72 -3.61 -9.08
C ALA A 133 3.47 -3.48 -10.41
N TYR A 134 4.76 -3.83 -10.46
CA TYR A 134 5.50 -3.92 -11.73
C TYR A 134 4.92 -4.99 -12.66
N TYR A 135 4.60 -6.17 -12.12
CA TYR A 135 3.92 -7.21 -12.91
C TYR A 135 2.57 -6.73 -13.46
N TYR A 136 1.77 -6.03 -12.65
CA TYR A 136 0.45 -5.54 -13.07
C TYR A 136 0.56 -4.36 -14.06
N ALA A 137 1.62 -3.56 -13.97
CA ALA A 137 1.88 -2.40 -14.82
C ALA A 137 2.00 -2.76 -16.31
N TYR A 138 2.49 -3.96 -16.64
CA TYR A 138 2.50 -4.46 -18.02
C TYR A 138 1.11 -4.45 -18.68
N LYS A 139 0.04 -4.63 -17.89
CA LYS A 139 -1.35 -4.59 -18.38
C LYS A 139 -1.99 -3.22 -18.20
N LYS A 140 -1.67 -2.52 -17.10
CA LYS A 140 -2.25 -1.24 -16.73
C LYS A 140 -1.15 -0.29 -16.26
N PRO A 141 -0.59 0.57 -17.14
CA PRO A 141 0.55 1.42 -16.81
C PRO A 141 0.37 2.34 -15.59
N VAL A 142 -0.88 2.70 -15.26
CA VAL A 142 -1.21 3.49 -14.06
C VAL A 142 -0.73 2.81 -12.77
N ALA A 143 -0.59 1.48 -12.76
CA ALA A 143 -0.05 0.74 -11.62
C ALA A 143 1.40 1.11 -11.26
N LEU A 144 2.13 1.77 -12.18
CA LEU A 144 3.49 2.26 -11.93
C LEU A 144 3.56 3.26 -10.77
N ILE A 145 2.48 3.97 -10.46
CA ILE A 145 2.44 4.88 -9.29
C ILE A 145 2.78 4.08 -8.02
N TRP A 146 2.10 2.96 -7.81
CA TRP A 146 2.34 2.09 -6.67
C TRP A 146 3.68 1.37 -6.76
N ALA A 147 4.10 0.95 -7.95
CA ALA A 147 5.38 0.26 -8.14
C ALA A 147 6.57 1.14 -7.73
N VAL A 148 6.60 2.38 -8.23
CA VAL A 148 7.65 3.35 -7.92
C VAL A 148 7.60 3.75 -6.44
N MET A 149 6.42 4.08 -5.92
CA MET A 149 6.25 4.45 -4.51
C MET A 149 6.75 3.35 -3.55
N ASN A 150 6.32 2.10 -3.76
CA ASN A 150 6.72 0.99 -2.89
C ASN A 150 8.19 0.60 -3.07
N THR A 151 8.77 0.84 -4.24
CA THR A 151 10.23 0.70 -4.43
C THR A 151 10.98 1.72 -3.58
N ILE A 152 10.52 2.97 -3.55
CA ILE A 152 11.12 4.01 -2.69
C ILE A 152 10.94 3.67 -1.21
N PHE A 153 9.78 3.14 -0.80
CA PHE A 153 9.58 2.65 0.57
C PHE A 153 10.59 1.54 0.93
N ALA A 154 10.74 0.54 0.07
CA ALA A 154 11.68 -0.55 0.28
C ALA A 154 13.14 -0.04 0.36
N ILE A 155 13.56 0.83 -0.55
CA ILE A 155 14.90 1.44 -0.53
C ILE A 155 15.11 2.24 0.77
N THR A 156 14.12 3.02 1.18
CA THR A 156 14.23 3.79 2.42
C THR A 156 14.37 2.89 3.64
N ALA A 157 13.59 1.81 3.69
CA ALA A 157 13.64 0.82 4.75
C ALA A 157 15.02 0.15 4.85
N ILE A 158 15.55 -0.34 3.72
CA ILE A 158 16.85 -1.03 3.72
C ILE A 158 18.01 -0.09 4.03
N VAL A 159 17.95 1.17 3.57
CA VAL A 159 18.93 2.19 3.95
C VAL A 159 18.90 2.45 5.45
N LYS A 160 17.71 2.54 6.07
CA LYS A 160 17.59 2.69 7.53
C LYS A 160 18.19 1.49 8.27
N ILE A 161 17.93 0.27 7.80
CA ILE A 161 18.49 -0.97 8.38
C ILE A 161 20.02 -0.98 8.31
N ILE A 162 20.61 -0.53 7.19
CA ILE A 162 22.07 -0.52 7.00
C ILE A 162 22.73 0.56 7.87
N ILE A 163 22.15 1.76 7.94
CA ILE A 163 22.75 2.92 8.62
C ILE A 163 22.54 2.87 10.13
N TYR A 164 21.34 2.50 10.60
CA TYR A 164 20.94 2.59 12.01
C TYR A 164 20.88 1.22 12.70
N ARG A 165 21.71 0.28 12.25
CA ARG A 165 21.75 -1.08 12.80
C ARG A 165 21.92 -1.11 14.32
#